data_AF-A0A1Q9NAW4-F1
#
_entry.id   AF-A0A1Q9NAW4-F1
#
_cell.length_a   1.000
_cell.length_b   1.000
_cell.length_c   1.000
_cell.angle_alpha   90.00
_cell.angle_beta   90.00
_cell.angle_gamma   90.00
#
_symmetry.space_group_name_H-M   'P 1'
#
loop_
_entity.id
_entity.type
_entity.pdbx_description
1 polymer ?
#
loop_
_entity_poly.entity_id
_entity_poly.type
_entity_poly.pdbx_seq_one_letter_code
_entity_poly.pdbx_strand_id
1 'polypeptide(L)'
;MSIGMNIQSEVIELSTIVVNSVSKILNYYVKCNIKDPNDILVENKKICGVLVESKSSGSTFEQIVIGIGINIFNEIPKDLIEIATRLKDHCDPPSIPELASKIAVEVINDISKSLIS
;
A
#
# COMPACT_ATOMS: atom_id res chain seq x y z
N MET A 1 1.72 -7.96 2.62
CA MET A 1 0.41 -8.60 2.33
C MET A 1 0.10 -8.47 0.85
N SER A 2 -0.79 -9.29 0.31
CA SER A 2 -1.25 -9.16 -1.08
C SER A 2 -2.78 -9.24 -1.15
N ILE A 3 -3.39 -8.47 -2.05
CA ILE A 3 -4.83 -8.50 -2.33
C ILE A 3 -5.01 -8.89 -3.80
N GLY A 4 -5.79 -9.93 -4.05
CA GLY A 4 -6.15 -10.36 -5.41
C GLY A 4 -7.58 -9.93 -5.75
N MET A 5 -7.79 -9.34 -6.92
CA MET A 5 -9.10 -8.86 -7.37
C MET A 5 -9.30 -9.19 -8.86
N ASN A 6 -10.53 -9.54 -9.24
CA ASN A 6 -10.93 -9.57 -10.65
C ASN A 6 -11.70 -8.28 -10.94
N ILE A 7 -11.34 -7.58 -12.02
CA ILE A 7 -12.07 -6.40 -12.47
C ILE A 7 -12.50 -6.54 -13.93
N GLN A 8 -13.57 -5.83 -14.28
CA GLN A 8 -14.19 -5.86 -15.62
C GLN A 8 -13.79 -4.67 -16.51
N SER A 9 -12.85 -3.85 -16.05
CA SER A 9 -12.44 -2.60 -16.69
C SER A 9 -10.92 -2.57 -16.82
N GLU A 10 -10.40 -1.76 -17.73
CA GLU A 10 -8.95 -1.53 -17.90
C GLU A 10 -8.38 -0.79 -16.68
N VAL A 11 -7.22 -1.24 -16.18
CA VAL A 11 -6.53 -0.60 -15.05
C VAL A 11 -5.91 0.73 -15.49
N ILE A 12 -6.50 1.85 -15.06
CA ILE A 12 -5.86 3.16 -15.11
C ILE A 12 -5.76 3.68 -13.67
N GLU A 13 -4.54 4.06 -13.25
CA GLU A 13 -4.24 4.75 -11.98
C GLU A 13 -4.56 4.02 -10.65
N LEU A 14 -4.78 2.69 -10.65
CA LEU A 14 -4.99 1.95 -9.40
C LEU A 14 -3.84 2.09 -8.39
N SER A 15 -2.59 2.25 -8.84
CA SER A 15 -1.46 2.44 -7.92
C SER A 15 -1.63 3.68 -7.04
N THR A 16 -2.11 4.78 -7.63
CA THR A 16 -2.39 6.04 -6.93
C THR A 16 -3.50 5.85 -5.89
N ILE A 17 -4.55 5.11 -6.23
CA ILE A 17 -5.65 4.81 -5.29
C ILE A 17 -5.11 4.00 -4.11
N VAL A 18 -4.39 2.90 -4.39
CA VAL A 18 -3.87 2.02 -3.35
C VAL A 18 -2.87 2.74 -2.44
N VAL A 19 -1.93 3.51 -3.00
CA VAL A 19 -0.92 4.22 -2.19
C VAL A 19 -1.58 5.26 -1.29
N ASN A 20 -2.63 5.95 -1.77
CA ASN A 20 -3.41 6.89 -0.97
C ASN A 20 -4.17 6.19 0.16
N SER A 21 -4.85 5.07 -0.12
CA SER A 21 -5.55 4.29 0.90
C SER A 21 -4.60 3.79 1.99
N VAL A 22 -3.42 3.26 1.61
CA VAL A 22 -2.42 2.81 2.59
C VAL A 22 -1.85 4.00 3.38
N SER A 23 -1.52 5.11 2.72
CA SER A 23 -1.02 6.33 3.36
C SER A 23 -2.03 6.88 4.37
N LYS A 24 -3.33 6.87 4.03
CA LYS A 24 -4.41 7.28 4.94
C LYS A 24 -4.42 6.42 6.21
N ILE A 25 -4.29 5.10 6.10
CA ILE A 25 -4.24 4.22 7.27
C ILE A 25 -2.97 4.45 8.10
N LEU A 26 -1.81 4.61 7.46
CA LEU A 26 -0.55 4.86 8.18
C LEU A 26 -0.53 6.22 8.90
N ASN A 27 -1.21 7.24 8.34
CA ASN A 27 -1.31 8.57 8.95
C ASN A 27 -2.08 8.61 10.27
N TYR A 28 -2.83 7.56 10.64
CA TYR A 28 -3.38 7.43 11.99
C TYR A 28 -2.32 7.12 13.05
N TYR A 29 -1.16 6.60 12.65
CA TYR A 29 -0.10 6.14 13.54
C TYR A 29 1.16 7.00 13.47
N VAL A 30 1.53 7.45 12.26
CA VAL A 30 2.72 8.27 12.02
C VAL A 30 2.50 9.18 10.83
N LYS A 31 3.00 10.42 10.89
CA LYS A 31 2.88 11.36 9.78
C LYS A 31 3.65 10.86 8.56
N CYS A 32 2.94 10.56 7.48
CA CYS A 32 3.50 10.00 6.26
C CYS A 32 3.34 10.96 5.07
N ASN A 33 4.31 10.93 4.16
CA ASN A 33 4.21 11.59 2.85
C ASN A 33 4.31 10.54 1.75
N ILE A 34 3.55 10.71 0.68
CA ILE A 34 3.67 9.87 -0.52
C ILE A 34 4.85 10.38 -1.35
N LYS A 35 5.71 9.46 -1.78
CA LYS A 35 6.71 9.67 -2.82
C LYS A 35 6.25 8.91 -4.05
N ASP A 36 5.82 9.67 -5.05
CA ASP A 36 5.21 9.11 -6.25
C ASP A 36 6.16 8.14 -7.00
N PRO A 37 5.61 7.11 -7.67
CA PRO A 37 4.18 6.75 -7.70
C PRO A 37 3.74 5.75 -6.62
N ASN A 38 4.68 5.16 -5.88
CA ASN A 38 4.45 3.87 -5.19
C ASN A 38 4.99 3.80 -3.76
N ASP A 39 5.71 4.82 -3.29
CA ASP A 39 6.39 4.79 -2.01
C ASP A 39 5.71 5.69 -0.98
N ILE A 40 5.74 5.27 0.28
CA ILE A 40 5.31 6.09 1.42
C ILE A 40 6.52 6.28 2.32
N LEU A 41 6.76 7.52 2.71
CA LEU A 41 7.90 7.95 3.51
C LEU A 41 7.46 8.49 4.86
N VAL A 42 8.28 8.25 5.87
CA VAL A 42 8.28 8.97 7.16
C VAL A 42 9.65 9.61 7.30
N GLU A 43 9.69 10.91 7.59
CA GLU A 43 10.95 11.67 7.71
C GLU A 43 11.91 11.47 6.51
N ASN A 44 11.36 11.45 5.29
CA ASN A 44 12.06 11.18 4.02
C ASN A 44 12.66 9.77 3.86
N LYS A 45 12.42 8.85 4.80
CA LYS A 45 12.82 7.44 4.72
C LYS A 45 11.63 6.57 4.36
N LYS A 46 11.85 5.59 3.47
CA LYS A 46 10.80 4.68 3.01
C LYS A 46 10.32 3.77 4.13
N ILE A 47 9.02 3.80 4.39
CA ILE A 47 8.34 2.90 5.33
C ILE A 47 7.48 1.85 4.62
N CYS A 48 6.93 2.18 3.45
CA CYS A 48 6.06 1.30 2.70
C CYS A 48 6.28 1.43 1.20
N GLY A 49 6.11 0.32 0.48
CA GLY A 49 6.04 0.27 -0.98
C GLY A 49 4.80 -0.48 -1.44
N VAL A 50 4.17 0.04 -2.48
CA VAL A 50 3.00 -0.55 -3.14
C VAL A 50 3.40 -1.02 -4.55
N LEU A 51 2.96 -2.21 -4.92
CA LEU A 51 3.11 -2.75 -6.27
C LEU A 51 1.75 -3.25 -6.76
N VAL A 52 1.32 -2.78 -7.93
CA VAL A 52 0.10 -3.24 -8.59
C VAL A 52 0.49 -3.94 -9.88
N GLU A 53 0.18 -5.22 -9.99
CA GLU A 53 0.41 -6.03 -11.17
C GLU A 53 -0.94 -6.47 -11.74
N SER A 54 -1.13 -6.34 -13.05
CA SER A 54 -2.33 -6.83 -13.73
C SER A 54 -1.99 -7.88 -14.78
N LYS A 55 -2.92 -8.80 -15.00
CA LYS A 55 -2.89 -9.77 -16.07
C LYS A 55 -4.23 -9.74 -16.80
N SER A 56 -4.21 -9.31 -18.05
CA SER A 56 -5.40 -9.26 -18.91
C SER A 56 -5.51 -10.56 -19.71
N SER A 57 -6.72 -11.12 -19.78
CA SER A 57 -7.03 -12.32 -20.57
C SER A 57 -8.11 -11.99 -21.62
N GLY A 58 -7.72 -11.32 -22.70
CA GLY A 58 -8.66 -10.92 -23.76
C GLY A 58 -9.48 -9.67 -23.41
N SER A 59 -10.70 -9.57 -23.95
CA SER A 59 -11.38 -8.29 -24.19
C SER A 59 -11.99 -7.56 -22.98
N THR A 60 -12.11 -8.15 -21.79
CA THR A 60 -12.90 -7.51 -20.70
C THR A 60 -12.53 -7.87 -19.26
N PHE A 61 -11.57 -8.75 -18.98
CA PHE A 61 -11.26 -9.15 -17.61
C PHE A 61 -9.78 -8.98 -17.28
N GLU A 62 -9.52 -8.27 -16.19
CA GLU A 62 -8.19 -8.11 -15.62
C GLU A 62 -8.13 -8.75 -14.24
N GLN A 63 -7.12 -9.58 -14.04
CA GLN A 63 -6.74 -10.09 -12.73
C GLN A 63 -5.68 -9.15 -12.17
N ILE A 64 -5.91 -8.61 -10.99
CA ILE A 64 -4.98 -7.70 -10.33
C ILE A 64 -4.45 -8.35 -9.07
N VAL A 65 -3.14 -8.19 -8.85
CA VAL A 65 -2.47 -8.49 -7.60
C VAL A 65 -1.87 -7.20 -7.08
N ILE A 66 -2.26 -6.83 -5.86
CA ILE A 66 -1.77 -5.65 -5.16
C ILE A 66 -0.84 -6.13 -4.03
N GLY A 67 0.46 -5.91 -4.19
CA GLY A 67 1.46 -6.14 -3.15
C GLY A 67 1.65 -4.89 -2.28
N ILE A 68 1.53 -5.05 -0.96
CA ILE A 68 1.76 -3.98 0.03
C ILE A 68 2.82 -4.46 1.01
N GLY A 69 3.99 -3.84 0.95
CA GLY A 69 5.12 -4.09 1.85
C GLY A 69 5.30 -2.93 2.82
N ILE A 70 5.15 -3.19 4.13
CA ILE A 70 5.32 -2.18 5.19
C ILE A 70 6.41 -2.66 6.14
N ASN A 71 7.38 -1.80 6.39
CA ASN A 71 8.37 -2.02 7.43
C ASN A 71 7.73 -1.72 8.79
N ILE A 72 7.55 -2.75 9.64
CA ILE A 72 6.91 -2.60 10.96
C ILE A 72 7.92 -2.88 12.07
N PHE A 73 8.33 -4.14 12.17
CA PHE A 73 9.24 -4.66 13.20
C PHE A 73 10.54 -5.22 12.63
N ASN A 74 10.64 -5.38 11.32
CA ASN A 74 11.79 -5.97 10.65
C ASN A 74 13.07 -5.16 10.91
N GLU A 75 14.21 -5.83 10.83
CA GLU A 75 15.50 -5.15 10.77
C GLU A 75 15.62 -4.44 9.42
N ILE A 76 16.11 -3.21 9.45
CA ILE A 76 16.48 -2.48 8.23
C ILE A 76 17.93 -2.85 7.90
N PRO A 77 18.22 -3.38 6.71
CA PRO A 77 19.60 -3.68 6.30
C PRO A 77 20.51 -2.46 6.46
N LYS A 78 21.76 -2.68 6.88
CA LYS A 78 22.69 -1.59 7.25
C LYS A 78 22.90 -0.58 6.12
N ASP A 79 22.95 -1.09 4.91
CA ASP A 79 23.06 -0.38 3.64
C ASP A 79 21.81 0.46 3.28
N LEU A 80 20.68 0.25 3.96
CA LEU A 80 19.42 0.95 3.72
C LEU A 80 18.99 1.87 4.87
N ILE A 81 19.72 1.93 5.99
CA ILE A 81 19.33 2.70 7.20
C ILE A 81 19.14 4.21 6.90
N GLU A 82 19.87 4.75 5.93
CA GLU A 82 19.74 6.16 5.54
C GLU A 82 18.48 6.46 4.73
N ILE A 83 17.90 5.45 4.06
CA ILE A 83 16.80 5.64 3.11
C ILE A 83 15.53 4.88 3.47
N ALA A 84 15.55 4.04 4.51
CA ALA A 84 14.42 3.25 4.96
C ALA A 84 14.24 3.34 6.48
N THR A 85 12.99 3.22 6.92
CA THR A 85 12.59 3.21 8.31
C THR A 85 11.49 2.17 8.53
N ARG A 86 11.12 1.90 9.78
CA ARG A 86 10.00 1.03 10.16
C ARG A 86 9.08 1.70 11.15
N LEU A 87 7.83 1.23 11.24
CA LEU A 87 6.79 1.83 12.07
C LEU A 87 7.15 1.88 13.57
N LYS A 88 7.80 0.83 14.08
CA LYS A 88 8.22 0.75 15.49
C LYS A 88 9.19 1.86 15.92
N ASP A 89 9.90 2.49 14.99
CA ASP A 89 10.84 3.57 15.33
C ASP A 89 10.12 4.92 15.56
N HIS A 90 8.82 5.01 15.21
CA HIS A 90 8.04 6.26 15.23
C HIS A 90 6.81 6.25 16.14
N CYS A 91 6.28 5.06 16.47
CA CYS A 91 5.13 4.90 17.36
C CYS A 91 5.11 3.50 17.99
N ASP A 92 4.17 3.26 18.92
CA ASP A 92 3.82 1.89 19.33
C ASP A 92 2.89 1.29 18.25
N PRO A 93 3.35 0.31 17.44
CA PRO A 93 2.56 -0.15 16.31
C PRO A 93 1.37 -1.00 16.76
N PRO A 94 0.24 -0.96 16.04
CA PRO A 94 -0.85 -1.91 16.27
C PRO A 94 -0.39 -3.33 15.94
N SER A 95 -1.21 -4.32 16.31
CA SER A 95 -0.97 -5.69 15.89
C SER A 95 -0.98 -5.80 14.35
N ILE A 96 -0.13 -6.69 13.80
CA ILE A 96 -0.06 -6.91 12.35
C ILE A 96 -1.43 -7.27 11.75
N PRO A 97 -2.24 -8.16 12.36
CA PRO A 97 -3.58 -8.46 11.84
C PRO A 97 -4.49 -7.23 11.79
N GLU A 98 -4.49 -6.39 12.84
CA GLU A 98 -5.32 -5.18 12.87
C GLU A 98 -4.94 -4.21 11.75
N LEU A 99 -3.64 -3.94 11.59
CA LEU A 99 -3.15 -3.05 10.53
C LEU A 99 -3.48 -3.59 9.14
N ALA A 100 -3.25 -4.89 8.92
CA ALA A 100 -3.56 -5.54 7.65
C ALA A 100 -5.06 -5.50 7.33
N SER A 101 -5.93 -5.74 8.32
CA SER A 101 -7.39 -5.65 8.14
C SER A 101 -7.83 -4.23 7.79
N LYS A 102 -7.33 -3.20 8.51
CA LYS A 102 -7.66 -1.80 8.22
C LYS A 102 -7.24 -1.41 6.81
N ILE A 103 -6.03 -1.80 6.39
CA ILE A 103 -5.53 -1.54 5.04
C ILE A 103 -6.36 -2.27 3.98
N ALA A 104 -6.63 -3.56 4.15
CA ALA A 104 -7.41 -4.34 3.20
C ALA A 104 -8.79 -3.72 2.97
N VAL A 105 -9.49 -3.39 4.06
CA VAL A 105 -10.82 -2.78 3.99
C VAL A 105 -10.78 -1.43 3.26
N GLU A 106 -9.82 -0.56 3.59
CA GLU A 106 -9.72 0.75 2.94
C GLU A 106 -9.41 0.62 1.44
N VAL A 107 -8.43 -0.21 1.09
CA VAL A 107 -8.04 -0.44 -0.31
C VAL A 107 -9.19 -1.01 -1.13
N ILE A 108 -9.89 -2.04 -0.62
CA ILE A 108 -11.04 -2.64 -1.31
C ILE A 108 -12.15 -1.60 -1.49
N ASN A 109 -12.44 -0.82 -0.45
CA ASN A 109 -13.49 0.21 -0.51
C ASN A 109 -13.17 1.29 -1.55
N ASP A 110 -11.95 1.81 -1.59
CA ASP A 110 -11.59 2.90 -2.49
C ASP A 110 -11.48 2.43 -3.95
N ILE A 111 -10.95 1.22 -4.20
CA ILE A 111 -10.99 0.61 -5.53
C ILE A 111 -12.44 0.39 -5.97
N SER A 112 -13.29 -0.16 -5.10
CA SER A 112 -14.69 -0.42 -5.44
C SER A 112 -15.45 0.87 -5.80
N LYS A 113 -15.21 1.97 -5.08
CA LYS A 113 -15.79 3.28 -5.42
C LYS A 113 -15.32 3.78 -6.78
N SER A 114 -14.03 3.65 -7.08
CA SER A 114 -13.44 4.12 -8.34
C SER A 114 -13.91 3.34 -9.58
N LEU A 115 -14.41 2.10 -9.42
CA LEU A 115 -14.93 1.29 -10.52
C LEU A 115 -16.42 1.57 -10.81
N ILE A 116 -17.13 2.26 -9.91
CA ILE A 116 -18.56 2.56 -10.03
C ILE A 116 -18.79 4.04 -10.44
N SER A 117 -17.79 4.90 -10.25
CA SER A 117 -17.78 6.30 -10.68
C SER A 117 -17.48 6.45 -12.17
#